data_AF-A0A350J2B5-F1
#
_entry.id   AF-A0A350J2B5-F1
#
_cell.length_a   1.000
_cell.length_b   1.000
_cell.length_c   1.000
_cell.angle_alpha   90.00
_cell.angle_beta   90.00
_cell.angle_gamma   90.00
#
_symmetry.space_group_name_H-M   'P 1'
#
loop_
_entity.id
_entity.type
_entity.pdbx_description
1 polymer ?
#
loop_
_entity_poly.entity_id
_entity_poly.type
_entity_poly.pdbx_seq_one_letter_code
_entity_poly.pdbx_strand_id
1 'polypeptide(L)'
;MEVRFYKAIEDIGQSLWNSLCGIDYPFIRYEFLHALETAGNNDSSIGAACTKESGWQPYHAIVFDGATAVAAAPLYIKYHSYGEYIFD
;
A
#
# COMPACT_ATOMS: atom_id res chain seq x y z
N MET A 1 -22.72 1.37 -1.03
CA MET A 1 -21.28 1.03 -0.94
C MET A 1 -20.50 1.82 -1.99
N GLU A 2 -19.48 2.54 -1.53
CA GLU A 2 -18.58 3.40 -2.31
C GLU A 2 -17.13 2.90 -2.10
N VAL A 3 -16.30 2.92 -3.14
CA VAL A 3 -14.86 2.63 -3.01
C VAL A 3 -14.07 3.92 -3.17
N ARG A 4 -13.19 4.20 -2.22
CA ARG A 4 -12.26 5.33 -2.27
C ARG A 4 -10.84 4.83 -2.38
N PHE A 5 -10.06 5.48 -3.24
CA PHE A 5 -8.65 5.15 -3.49
C PHE A 5 -7.73 6.20 -2.92
N TYR A 6 -6.64 5.76 -2.31
CA TYR A 6 -5.65 6.57 -1.62
C TYR A 6 -4.27 6.28 -2.19
N LYS A 7 -3.44 7.32 -2.36
CA LYS A 7 -2.15 7.20 -3.06
C LYS A 7 -1.00 6.81 -2.16
N ALA A 8 -1.23 6.83 -0.85
CA ALA A 8 -0.33 6.35 0.17
C ALA A 8 -1.14 5.86 1.38
N ILE A 9 -0.56 4.98 2.17
CA ILE A 9 -1.18 4.48 3.40
C ILE A 9 -1.33 5.60 4.45
N GLU A 10 -0.45 6.60 4.41
CA GLU A 10 -0.49 7.78 5.29
C GLU A 10 -1.77 8.60 5.09
N ASP A 11 -2.33 8.63 3.88
CA ASP A 11 -3.59 9.32 3.58
C ASP A 11 -4.80 8.68 4.28
N ILE A 12 -4.69 7.41 4.69
CA ILE A 12 -5.73 6.65 5.39
C ILE A 12 -5.51 6.71 6.90
N GLY A 13 -4.26 6.58 7.34
CA GLY A 13 -3.85 6.61 8.74
C GLY A 13 -3.95 5.25 9.46
N GLN A 14 -3.06 5.07 10.44
CA GLN A 14 -2.85 3.81 11.16
C GLN A 14 -4.11 3.29 11.84
N SER A 15 -4.82 4.15 12.58
CA SER A 15 -5.99 3.74 13.37
C SER A 15 -7.09 3.19 12.49
N LEU A 16 -7.40 3.87 11.37
CA LEU A 16 -8.45 3.44 10.46
C LEU A 16 -8.06 2.13 9.77
N TRP A 17 -6.85 2.05 9.22
CA TRP A 17 -6.40 0.86 8.51
C TRP A 17 -6.37 -0.39 9.39
N ASN A 18 -5.71 -0.30 10.56
CA ASN A 18 -5.58 -1.44 11.47
C ASN A 18 -6.94 -1.85 12.07
N SER A 19 -7.92 -0.94 12.17
CA SER A 19 -9.28 -1.30 12.59
C SER A 19 -10.01 -2.20 11.58
N LEU A 20 -9.68 -2.08 10.29
CA LEU A 20 -10.30 -2.84 9.20
C LEU A 20 -9.58 -4.16 8.93
N CYS A 21 -8.25 -4.16 8.97
CA CYS A 21 -7.42 -5.32 8.62
C CYS A 21 -7.04 -6.19 9.83
N GLY A 22 -7.19 -5.67 11.06
CA GLY A 22 -6.61 -6.28 12.25
C GLY A 22 -5.08 -6.15 12.31
N ILE A 23 -4.47 -6.78 13.31
CA ILE A 23 -3.01 -6.70 13.56
C ILE A 23 -2.32 -8.07 13.65
N ASP A 24 -3.06 -9.15 13.44
CA ASP A 24 -2.54 -10.52 13.58
C ASP A 24 -1.63 -10.93 12.41
N TYR A 25 -1.89 -10.39 11.21
CA TYR A 25 -1.08 -10.65 10.02
C TYR A 25 -0.15 -9.46 9.72
N PRO A 26 1.18 -9.61 9.88
CA PRO A 26 2.09 -8.47 9.86
C PRO A 26 2.19 -7.76 8.51
N PHE A 27 2.03 -8.48 7.40
CA PHE A 27 2.28 -7.95 6.06
C PHE A 27 1.14 -7.09 5.50
N ILE A 28 0.01 -6.99 6.19
CA ILE A 28 -1.06 -6.03 5.87
C ILE A 28 -1.25 -4.97 6.94
N ARG A 29 -0.39 -4.94 7.97
CA ARG A 29 -0.46 -3.89 8.99
C ARG A 29 -0.02 -2.56 8.42
N TYR A 30 -0.61 -1.48 8.92
CA TYR A 30 -0.21 -0.12 8.55
C TYR A 30 1.31 0.08 8.64
N GLU A 31 1.93 -0.38 9.72
CA GLU A 31 3.36 -0.16 9.98
C GLU A 31 4.25 -0.79 8.90
N PHE A 32 3.87 -1.99 8.43
CA PHE A 32 4.60 -2.67 7.37
C PHE A 32 4.42 -1.95 6.02
N LEU A 33 3.19 -1.60 5.66
CA LEU A 33 2.89 -0.92 4.40
C LEU A 33 3.52 0.48 4.35
N HIS A 34 3.46 1.23 5.46
CA HIS A 34 4.11 2.53 5.57
C HIS A 34 5.63 2.41 5.44
N ALA A 35 6.24 1.41 6.07
CA ALA A 35 7.66 1.15 5.89
C ALA A 35 7.99 0.77 4.44
N LEU A 36 7.17 -0.06 3.79
CA LEU A 36 7.34 -0.43 2.38
C LEU A 36 7.29 0.79 1.45
N GLU A 37 6.42 1.75 1.76
CA GLU A 37 6.22 2.97 0.98
C GLU A 37 7.30 4.03 1.18
N THR A 38 7.88 4.09 2.37
CA THR A 38 8.76 5.19 2.78
C THR A 38 10.24 4.81 2.93
N ALA A 39 10.55 3.51 3.02
CA ALA A 39 11.93 3.04 3.11
C ALA A 39 12.75 3.49 1.89
N GLY A 40 13.99 3.92 2.13
CA GLY A 40 14.91 4.38 1.09
C GLY A 40 14.69 5.81 0.59
N ASN A 41 13.59 6.48 0.93
CA ASN A 41 13.35 7.87 0.50
C ASN A 41 14.42 8.85 0.97
N ASN A 42 15.04 8.58 2.13
CA ASN A 42 16.07 9.43 2.74
C ASN A 42 17.49 8.85 2.66
N ASP A 43 17.64 7.63 2.15
CA ASP A 43 18.92 6.93 2.03
C ASP A 43 18.92 6.09 0.76
N SER A 44 19.55 6.60 -0.28
CA SER A 44 19.61 5.96 -1.60
C SER A 44 20.43 4.66 -1.61
N SER A 45 21.16 4.34 -0.54
CA SER A 45 21.80 3.03 -0.38
C SER A 45 20.81 1.93 -0.01
N ILE A 46 19.64 2.31 0.52
CA ILE A 46 18.52 1.42 0.80
C ILE A 46 17.55 1.51 -0.38
N GLY A 47 17.32 0.38 -1.06
CA GLY A 47 16.34 0.31 -2.14
C GLY A 47 14.93 0.65 -1.64
N ALA A 48 14.24 1.51 -2.38
CA ALA A 48 12.87 1.91 -2.08
C ALA A 48 11.88 1.09 -2.94
N ALA A 49 10.88 0.49 -2.31
CA ALA A 49 9.97 -0.45 -2.97
C ALA A 49 8.84 0.22 -3.75
N CYS A 50 8.49 1.46 -3.42
CA CYS A 50 7.39 2.21 -4.02
C CYS A 50 7.87 3.55 -4.60
N THR A 51 8.78 3.48 -5.58
CA THR A 51 9.26 4.65 -6.33
C THR A 51 9.02 4.52 -7.82
N LYS A 52 9.26 5.63 -8.54
CA LYS A 52 9.23 5.65 -10.00
C LYS A 52 10.19 4.63 -10.61
N GLU A 53 11.36 4.42 -10.02
CA GLU A 53 12.39 3.48 -10.47
C GLU A 53 11.97 2.03 -10.23
N SER A 54 11.31 1.76 -9.10
CA SER A 54 10.76 0.42 -8.81
C SER A 54 9.55 0.07 -9.70
N GLY A 55 8.89 1.09 -10.27
CA GLY A 55 7.68 0.96 -11.06
C GLY A 55 6.41 0.66 -10.26
N TRP A 56 6.49 0.61 -8.93
CA TRP A 56 5.35 0.38 -8.04
C TRP A 56 4.89 1.69 -7.40
N GLN A 57 3.58 1.92 -7.45
CA GLN A 57 2.94 3.06 -6.79
C GLN A 57 1.79 2.59 -5.90
N PRO A 58 1.70 3.03 -4.64
CA PRO A 58 0.59 2.66 -3.77
C PRO A 58 -0.73 3.23 -4.27
N TYR A 59 -1.81 2.46 -4.12
CA TYR A 59 -3.14 2.84 -4.57
C TYR A 59 -4.26 2.16 -3.77
N HIS A 60 -4.12 2.14 -2.44
CA HIS A 60 -5.00 1.38 -1.54
C HIS A 60 -6.47 1.75 -1.68
N ALA A 61 -7.34 0.77 -1.47
CA ALA A 61 -8.79 0.95 -1.50
C ALA A 61 -9.41 0.81 -0.12
N ILE A 62 -10.36 1.69 0.21
CA ILE A 62 -11.25 1.57 1.35
C ILE A 62 -12.70 1.53 0.84
N VAL A 63 -13.47 0.55 1.30
CA VAL A 63 -14.90 0.43 1.01
C VAL A 63 -15.67 1.13 2.12
N PHE A 64 -16.57 2.03 1.75
CA PHE A 64 -17.48 2.74 2.64
C PHE A 64 -18.93 2.27 2.42
N ASP A 65 -19.64 2.06 3.52
CA ASP A 65 -21.10 1.99 3.53
C ASP A 65 -21.65 3.22 4.26
N GLY A 66 -22.13 4.19 3.48
CA GLY A 66 -22.42 5.54 3.96
C GLY A 66 -21.17 6.23 4.49
N ALA A 67 -21.17 6.58 5.78
CA ALA A 67 -20.02 7.20 6.45
C ALA A 67 -19.06 6.17 7.10
N THR A 68 -19.43 4.90 7.14
CA THR A 68 -18.68 3.86 7.84
C THR A 68 -17.74 3.14 6.88
N ALA A 69 -16.45 3.07 7.21
CA ALA A 69 -15.52 2.20 6.50
C ALA A 69 -15.76 0.74 6.92
N VAL A 70 -15.86 -0.17 5.95
CA VAL A 70 -16.24 -1.57 6.18
C VAL A 70 -15.24 -2.59 5.65
N ALA A 71 -14.34 -2.18 4.75
CA ALA A 71 -13.26 -3.03 4.26
C ALA A 71 -12.08 -2.20 3.74
N ALA A 72 -10.91 -2.82 3.69
CA ALA A 72 -9.69 -2.24 3.13
C ALA A 72 -8.95 -3.27 2.27
N ALA A 73 -8.23 -2.82 1.25
CA ALA A 73 -7.35 -3.65 0.44
C ALA A 73 -6.06 -2.90 0.10
N PRO A 74 -4.87 -3.47 0.39
CA PRO A 74 -3.62 -2.91 -0.12
C PRO A 74 -3.53 -3.18 -1.62
N LEU A 75 -3.29 -2.14 -2.40
CA LEU A 75 -3.20 -2.20 -3.85
C LEU A 75 -2.02 -1.37 -4.31
N TYR A 76 -1.42 -1.79 -5.42
CA TYR A 76 -0.31 -1.09 -6.06
C TYR A 76 -0.51 -1.07 -7.57
N ILE A 77 -0.26 0.07 -8.19
CA ILE A 77 -0.16 0.20 -9.65
C ILE A 77 1.27 -0.18 -10.03
N LYS A 78 1.40 -1.07 -11.02
CA LYS A 78 2.69 -1.45 -11.62
C LYS A 78 2.81 -0.85 -13.01
N TYR A 79 3.85 -0.05 -13.23
CA TYR A 79 4.04 0.67 -14.50
C TYR A 79 4.88 -0.07 -15.55
N HIS A 80 5.63 -1.10 -15.15
CA HIS A 80 6.45 -1.89 -16.08
C HIS A 80 6.59 -3.35 -15.64
N SER A 81 6.77 -4.26 -16.60
CA SER A 81 6.93 -5.70 -16.36
C SER A 81 8.36 -6.15 -16.01
N TYR A 82 9.23 -5.24 -15.57
CA TYR A 82 10.60 -5.61 -15.16
C TYR A 82 10.54 -6.69 -14.07
N GLY A 83 11.15 -7.86 -14.32
CA GLY A 83 11.10 -9.04 -13.45
C GLY A 83 10.02 -10.09 -13.77
N GLU A 84 9.17 -9.89 -14.79
CA GLU A 84 8.14 -10.87 -15.21
C GLU A 84 8.60 -11.81 -16.32
N TYR A 85 9.85 -11.69 -16.79
CA TYR A 85 10.44 -12.65 -17.71
C TYR A 85 10.88 -13.90 -16.96
N ILE A 86 9.91 -14.73 -16.58
CA ILE A 86 10.17 -16.14 -16.29
C ILE A 86 10.28 -16.81 -17.67
N PHE A 87 11.51 -16.99 -18.15
CA PHE A 87 11.76 -17.85 -19.31
C PHE A 87 11.49 -19.29 -18.86
N ASP A 88 10.71 -20.03 -19.65
CA ASP A 88 10.49 -21.47 -19.49
C ASP A 88 11.74 -22.29 -19.89
#